data_AF-A0AAW9JAI0-F1
#
_entry.id   AF-A0AAW9JAI0-F1
#
_cell.length_a   1.000
_cell.length_b   1.000
_cell.length_c   1.000
_cell.angle_alpha   90.00
_cell.angle_beta   90.00
_cell.angle_gamma   90.00
#
_symmetry.space_group_name_H-M   'P 1'
#
loop_
_entity.id
_entity.type
_entity.pdbx_description
1 polymer ?
#
loop_
_entity_poly.entity_id
_entity_poly.type
_entity_poly.pdbx_seq_one_letter_code
_entity_poly.pdbx_strand_id
1 'polypeptide(L)'
;GMLVIRAFSTQKHEEVKFDNANKDLTKTNLFVNRIMSSMMPAMMLIMNVITLLIVWVGSHQVDIGTMQVGDMMAFMQYAMQIIMAFLMISMISIMLPRASVSAQRISEVLYTDISIEDKKQTKKFIESKKGYVEYKNVSFKYPGAEDYVLN
;
A
#
# COMPACT_ATOMS: atom_id res chain seq x y z
N GLY A 1 6.99 -9.19 24.06
CA GLY A 1 7.93 -10.00 24.86
C GLY A 1 7.23 -11.23 25.40
N MET A 2 7.52 -12.41 24.84
CA MET A 2 6.83 -13.66 25.19
C MET A 2 7.08 -14.12 26.65
N LEU A 3 8.27 -13.82 27.19
CA LEU A 3 8.66 -14.16 28.57
C LEU A 3 7.80 -13.44 29.61
N VAL A 4 7.47 -12.16 29.39
CA VAL A 4 6.62 -11.36 30.30
C VAL A 4 5.19 -11.90 30.32
N ILE A 5 4.64 -12.24 29.15
CA ILE A 5 3.29 -12.79 29.01
C ILE A 5 3.17 -14.15 29.74
N ARG A 6 4.22 -14.97 29.69
CA ARG A 6 4.29 -16.24 30.45
C ARG A 6 4.48 -16.01 31.95
N ALA A 7 5.34 -15.07 32.35
CA ALA A 7 5.61 -14.76 33.74
C ALA A 7 4.35 -14.28 34.50
N PHE A 8 3.46 -13.56 33.82
CA PHE A 8 2.18 -13.10 34.39
C PHE A 8 0.98 -14.00 34.03
N SER A 9 1.20 -15.15 33.36
CA SER A 9 0.13 -16.04 32.86
C SER A 9 -0.96 -15.31 32.04
N THR A 10 -0.61 -14.21 31.37
CA THR A 10 -1.53 -13.38 30.58
C THR A 10 -1.68 -13.84 29.12
N GLN A 11 -1.18 -15.04 28.80
CA GLN A 11 -1.22 -15.58 27.43
C GLN A 11 -2.63 -15.60 26.85
N LYS A 12 -3.61 -16.04 27.62
CA LYS A 12 -5.01 -16.09 27.18
C LYS A 12 -5.59 -14.70 26.87
N HIS A 13 -5.13 -13.67 27.58
CA HIS A 13 -5.55 -12.28 27.33
C HIS A 13 -4.95 -11.72 26.04
N GLU A 14 -3.65 -11.92 25.84
CA GLU A 14 -2.97 -11.49 24.60
C GLU A 14 -3.45 -12.28 23.37
N GLU A 15 -3.78 -13.56 23.55
CA GLU A 15 -4.35 -14.40 22.50
C GLU A 15 -5.73 -13.91 22.06
N VAL A 16 -6.61 -13.53 23.01
CA VAL A 16 -7.91 -12.89 22.69
C VAL A 16 -7.72 -11.56 21.96
N LYS A 17 -6.77 -10.73 22.40
CA LYS A 17 -6.46 -9.46 21.74
C LYS A 17 -5.96 -9.67 20.31
N PHE A 18 -5.08 -10.64 20.10
CA PHE A 18 -4.57 -11.01 18.79
C PHE A 18 -5.67 -11.58 17.89
N ASP A 19 -6.52 -12.46 18.43
CA ASP A 19 -7.64 -13.06 17.70
C ASP A 19 -8.65 -11.99 17.25
N ASN A 20 -8.93 -10.98 18.08
CA ASN A 20 -9.76 -9.85 17.69
C ASN A 20 -9.16 -9.07 16.52
N ALA A 21 -7.88 -8.69 16.60
CA ALA A 21 -7.20 -7.99 15.51
C ALA A 21 -7.17 -8.82 14.21
N ASN A 22 -6.97 -10.14 14.33
CA ASN A 22 -6.96 -11.05 13.18
C ASN A 22 -8.36 -11.21 12.56
N LYS A 23 -9.42 -11.28 13.38
CA LYS A 23 -10.81 -11.30 12.92
C LYS A 23 -11.17 -10.03 12.17
N ASP A 24 -10.73 -8.86 12.63
CA ASP A 24 -10.98 -7.59 11.96
C ASP A 24 -10.27 -7.50 10.61
N LEU A 25 -9.00 -7.94 10.56
CA LEU A 25 -8.24 -8.06 9.31
C LEU A 25 -8.91 -9.05 8.35
N THR A 26 -9.36 -10.20 8.85
CA THR A 26 -10.03 -11.24 8.05
C THR A 26 -11.35 -10.74 7.47
N LYS A 27 -12.20 -10.10 8.28
CA LYS A 27 -13.46 -9.50 7.83
C LYS A 27 -13.24 -8.48 6.72
N THR A 28 -12.27 -7.59 6.92
CA THR A 28 -11.92 -6.57 5.93
C THR A 28 -11.44 -7.21 4.62
N ASN A 29 -10.52 -8.18 4.71
CA ASN A 29 -10.02 -8.89 3.53
C ASN A 29 -11.10 -9.70 2.81
N LEU A 30 -12.02 -10.35 3.54
CA LEU A 30 -13.13 -11.08 2.94
C LEU A 30 -14.09 -10.15 2.19
N PHE A 31 -14.38 -8.97 2.74
CA PHE A 31 -15.19 -7.96 2.07
C PHE A 31 -14.51 -7.48 0.78
N VAL A 32 -13.23 -7.11 0.86
CA VAL A 32 -12.44 -6.68 -0.32
C VAL A 32 -12.36 -7.78 -1.36
N ASN A 33 -12.06 -9.02 -0.96
CA ASN A 33 -12.00 -10.16 -1.89
C ASN A 33 -13.36 -10.48 -2.50
N ARG A 34 -14.46 -10.31 -1.76
CA ARG A 34 -15.80 -10.52 -2.30
C ARG A 34 -16.11 -9.49 -3.39
N ILE A 35 -15.78 -8.21 -3.18
CA ILE A 35 -15.92 -7.16 -4.20
C ILE A 35 -15.02 -7.45 -5.42
N MET A 36 -13.77 -7.85 -5.19
CA MET A 36 -12.85 -8.21 -6.27
C MET A 36 -13.35 -9.43 -7.06
N SER A 37 -13.91 -10.43 -6.37
CA SER A 37 -14.46 -11.63 -7.00
C SER A 37 -15.72 -11.35 -7.82
N SER A 38 -16.53 -10.35 -7.45
CA SER A 38 -17.69 -9.94 -8.26
C SER A 38 -17.30 -9.05 -9.45
N MET A 39 -16.09 -8.49 -9.45
CA MET A 39 -15.59 -7.64 -10.53
C MET A 39 -15.35 -8.42 -11.84
N MET A 40 -14.82 -9.65 -11.74
CA MET A 40 -14.63 -10.55 -12.89
C MET A 40 -15.94 -10.90 -13.64
N PRO A 41 -16.99 -11.42 -12.98
CA PRO A 41 -18.26 -11.70 -13.64
C PRO A 41 -18.98 -10.42 -14.10
N ALA A 42 -18.86 -9.30 -13.38
CA ALA A 42 -19.39 -8.02 -13.84
C ALA A 42 -18.73 -7.56 -15.16
N MET A 43 -17.42 -7.73 -15.28
CA MET A 43 -16.68 -7.46 -16.51
C MET A 43 -17.19 -8.34 -17.67
N MET A 44 -17.34 -9.65 -17.45
CA MET A 44 -17.91 -10.54 -18.47
C MET A 44 -19.32 -10.12 -18.88
N LEU A 45 -20.18 -9.73 -17.93
CA LEU A 45 -21.53 -9.26 -18.25
C LEU A 45 -21.51 -8.00 -19.12
N ILE A 46 -20.69 -7.00 -18.75
CA ILE A 46 -20.56 -5.76 -19.54
C ILE A 46 -20.09 -6.07 -20.96
N MET A 47 -19.07 -6.93 -21.10
CA MET A 47 -18.56 -7.36 -22.40
C MET A 47 -19.65 -8.01 -23.25
N ASN A 48 -20.39 -8.97 -22.68
CA ASN A 48 -21.45 -9.65 -23.40
C ASN A 48 -22.60 -8.72 -23.79
N VAL A 49 -23.01 -7.80 -22.91
CA VAL A 49 -24.05 -6.81 -23.21
C VAL A 49 -23.61 -5.89 -24.35
N ILE A 50 -22.37 -5.41 -24.32
CA ILE A 50 -21.83 -4.54 -25.38
C ILE A 50 -21.74 -5.30 -26.70
N THR A 51 -21.24 -6.54 -26.70
CA THR A 51 -21.23 -7.38 -27.91
C THR A 51 -22.63 -7.57 -28.46
N LEU A 52 -23.61 -7.84 -27.61
CA LEU A 52 -25.01 -8.05 -28.03
C LEU A 52 -25.63 -6.77 -28.61
N LEU A 53 -25.34 -5.61 -28.02
CA LEU A 53 -25.74 -4.30 -28.55
C LEU A 53 -25.10 -4.00 -29.91
N ILE A 54 -23.79 -4.27 -30.06
CA ILE A 54 -23.10 -4.10 -31.34
C ILE A 54 -23.68 -5.04 -32.39
N VAL A 55 -23.97 -6.29 -32.03
CA VAL A 55 -24.58 -7.26 -32.94
C VAL A 55 -25.97 -6.83 -33.37
N TRP A 56 -26.80 -6.39 -32.42
CA TRP A 56 -28.15 -5.91 -32.68
C TRP A 56 -28.15 -4.72 -33.65
N VAL A 57 -27.41 -3.66 -33.33
CA VAL A 57 -27.37 -2.45 -34.17
C VAL A 57 -26.63 -2.70 -35.48
N GLY A 58 -25.51 -3.41 -35.42
CA GLY A 58 -24.67 -3.71 -36.58
C GLY A 58 -25.40 -4.60 -37.61
N SER A 59 -26.17 -5.59 -37.16
CA SER A 59 -26.94 -6.46 -38.07
C SER A 59 -27.97 -5.66 -38.90
N HIS A 60 -28.65 -4.69 -38.28
CA HIS A 60 -29.60 -3.82 -38.98
C HIS A 60 -28.90 -2.92 -40.01
N GLN A 61 -27.73 -2.38 -39.67
CA GLN A 61 -26.95 -1.53 -40.58
C GLN A 61 -26.34 -2.31 -41.75
N VAL A 62 -25.98 -3.58 -41.53
CA VAL A 62 -25.51 -4.50 -42.57
C VAL A 62 -26.65 -4.85 -43.53
N ASP A 63 -27.86 -5.09 -43.02
CA ASP A 63 -29.05 -5.41 -43.83
C ASP A 63 -29.43 -4.26 -44.78
N ILE A 64 -29.30 -3.01 -44.32
CA ILE A 64 -29.56 -1.81 -45.15
C ILE A 64 -28.38 -1.49 -46.10
N GLY A 65 -27.32 -2.30 -46.11
CA GLY A 65 -26.16 -2.15 -47.00
C GLY A 65 -25.22 -0.99 -46.64
N THR A 66 -25.41 -0.38 -45.47
CA THR A 66 -24.62 0.78 -45.01
C THR A 66 -23.29 0.38 -44.38
N MET A 67 -23.13 -0.88 -44.00
CA MET A 67 -21.92 -1.40 -43.34
C MET A 67 -21.63 -2.83 -43.81
N GLN A 68 -20.36 -3.19 -43.99
CA GLN A 68 -19.98 -4.58 -44.26
C GLN A 68 -19.81 -5.38 -42.95
N VAL A 69 -19.96 -6.70 -43.02
CA VAL A 69 -19.72 -7.60 -41.87
C VAL A 69 -18.28 -7.47 -41.34
N GLY A 70 -17.32 -7.18 -42.23
CA GLY A 70 -15.92 -6.93 -41.84
C GLY A 70 -15.76 -5.69 -40.94
N ASP A 71 -16.41 -4.58 -41.28
CA ASP A 71 -16.37 -3.34 -40.50
C ASP A 71 -16.99 -3.53 -39.12
N MET A 72 -18.06 -4.33 -39.04
CA MET A 72 -18.70 -4.72 -37.79
C MET A 72 -17.76 -5.50 -36.87
N MET A 73 -16.99 -6.45 -37.42
CA MET A 73 -16.01 -7.22 -36.66
C MET A 73 -14.86 -6.33 -36.16
N ALA A 74 -14.40 -5.39 -36.99
CA ALA A 74 -13.40 -4.40 -36.57
C ALA A 74 -13.92 -3.51 -35.43
N PHE A 75 -15.18 -3.06 -35.51
CA PHE A 75 -15.80 -2.27 -34.47
C PHE A 75 -15.91 -3.03 -33.14
N MET A 76 -16.33 -4.31 -33.17
CA MET A 76 -16.32 -5.17 -31.98
C MET A 76 -14.94 -5.25 -31.36
N GLN A 77 -13.90 -5.43 -32.19
CA GLN A 77 -12.53 -5.51 -31.70
C GLN A 77 -12.07 -4.22 -31.01
N TYR A 78 -12.37 -3.05 -31.60
CA TYR A 78 -12.03 -1.77 -30.98
C TYR A 78 -12.80 -1.54 -29.67
N ALA A 79 -14.08 -1.91 -29.60
CA ALA A 79 -14.85 -1.82 -28.38
C ALA A 79 -14.21 -2.65 -27.23
N MET A 80 -13.77 -3.89 -27.53
CA MET A 80 -13.07 -4.72 -26.54
C MET A 80 -11.77 -4.07 -26.05
N GLN A 81 -10.99 -3.47 -26.96
CA GLN A 81 -9.75 -2.76 -26.58
C GLN A 81 -10.03 -1.57 -25.67
N ILE A 82 -11.06 -0.77 -25.97
CA ILE A 82 -11.44 0.40 -25.16
C ILE A 82 -11.81 -0.03 -23.73
N ILE A 83 -12.58 -1.10 -23.57
CA ILE A 83 -12.99 -1.60 -22.25
C ILE A 83 -11.76 -2.06 -21.45
N MET A 84 -10.87 -2.83 -22.07
CA MET A 84 -9.64 -3.28 -21.42
C MET A 84 -8.74 -2.12 -21.02
N ALA A 85 -8.61 -1.10 -21.88
CA ALA A 85 -7.86 0.12 -21.57
C ALA A 85 -8.49 0.87 -20.37
N PHE A 86 -9.81 1.01 -20.34
CA PHE A 86 -10.52 1.64 -19.23
C PHE A 86 -10.32 0.89 -17.89
N LEU A 87 -10.29 -0.44 -17.93
CA LEU A 87 -10.00 -1.27 -16.76
C LEU A 87 -8.56 -1.10 -16.27
N MET A 88 -7.59 -1.04 -17.18
CA MET A 88 -6.19 -0.77 -16.79
C MET A 88 -6.05 0.59 -16.11
N ILE A 89 -6.70 1.63 -16.64
CA ILE A 89 -6.74 2.97 -16.02
C ILE A 89 -7.35 2.88 -14.62
N SER A 90 -8.47 2.16 -14.47
CA SER A 90 -9.14 1.97 -13.17
C SER A 90 -8.23 1.26 -12.14
N MET A 91 -7.47 0.24 -12.57
CA MET A 91 -6.49 -0.41 -11.69
C MET A 91 -5.37 0.53 -11.25
N ILE A 92 -4.88 1.37 -12.17
CA ILE A 92 -3.87 2.39 -11.86
C ILE A 92 -4.43 3.37 -10.80
N SER A 93 -5.69 3.78 -10.90
CA SER A 93 -6.33 4.65 -9.89
C SER A 93 -6.34 4.05 -8.48
N ILE A 94 -6.33 2.72 -8.33
CA ILE A 94 -6.24 2.04 -7.02
C ILE A 94 -4.78 1.91 -6.56
N MET A 95 -3.86 1.66 -7.50
CA MET A 95 -2.44 1.46 -7.21
C MET A 95 -1.73 2.77 -6.85
N LEU A 96 -2.06 3.87 -7.53
CA LEU A 96 -1.37 5.14 -7.43
C LEU A 96 -1.43 5.76 -6.01
N PRO A 97 -2.57 5.78 -5.29
CA PRO A 97 -2.61 6.25 -3.91
C PRO A 97 -1.74 5.41 -2.97
N ARG A 98 -1.73 4.08 -3.14
CA ARG A 98 -0.89 3.18 -2.32
C ARG A 98 0.59 3.42 -2.57
N ALA A 99 0.97 3.62 -3.84
CA ALA A 99 2.33 3.96 -4.21
C ALA A 99 2.75 5.31 -3.62
N SER A 100 1.86 6.31 -3.64
CA SER A 100 2.12 7.63 -3.06
C SER A 100 2.38 7.56 -1.55
N VAL A 101 1.55 6.85 -0.77
CA VAL A 101 1.77 6.69 0.68
C VAL A 101 3.07 5.93 0.98
N SER A 102 3.39 4.92 0.18
CA SER A 102 4.64 4.17 0.34
C SER A 102 5.86 5.03 0.01
N ALA A 103 5.78 5.82 -1.06
CA ALA A 103 6.83 6.77 -1.44
C ALA A 103 7.04 7.84 -0.36
N GLN A 104 5.96 8.35 0.25
CA GLN A 104 6.05 9.29 1.37
C GLN A 104 6.80 8.69 2.55
N ARG A 105 6.50 7.46 2.97
CA ARG A 105 7.21 6.79 4.08
C ARG A 105 8.69 6.56 3.77
N ILE A 106 9.01 6.20 2.52
CA ILE A 106 10.41 6.07 2.09
C ILE A 106 11.11 7.44 2.16
N SER A 107 10.43 8.50 1.71
CA SER A 107 10.92 9.87 1.79
C SER A 107 11.17 10.29 3.25
N GLU A 108 10.26 10.00 4.18
CA GLU A 108 10.44 10.30 5.60
C GLU A 108 11.76 9.74 6.13
N VAL A 109 12.09 8.48 5.81
CA VAL A 109 13.35 7.85 6.23
C VAL A 109 14.56 8.48 5.53
N LEU A 110 14.48 8.74 4.22
CA LEU A 110 15.58 9.30 3.44
C LEU A 110 15.95 10.73 3.84
N TYR A 111 14.95 11.53 4.23
CA TYR A 111 15.12 12.93 4.64
C TYR A 111 15.11 13.11 6.16
N THR A 112 15.18 12.03 6.94
CA THR A 112 15.34 12.15 8.39
C THR A 112 16.72 12.74 8.68
N ASP A 113 16.75 13.87 9.38
CA ASP A 113 17.99 14.50 9.82
C ASP A 113 18.76 13.59 10.80
N ILE A 114 20.08 13.55 10.63
CA ILE A 114 20.95 12.76 11.49
C ILE A 114 21.01 13.44 12.87
N SER A 115 20.60 12.73 13.93
CA SER A 115 20.59 13.30 15.29
C SER A 115 21.99 13.58 15.87
N ILE A 116 23.04 12.96 15.31
CA ILE A 116 24.44 13.15 15.70
C ILE A 116 25.23 13.55 14.46
N GLU A 117 25.55 14.83 14.35
CA GLU A 117 26.35 15.35 13.25
C GLU A 117 27.84 15.30 13.56
N ASP A 118 28.63 14.83 12.59
CA ASP A 118 30.09 14.93 12.67
C ASP A 118 30.53 16.39 12.48
N LYS A 119 31.37 16.89 13.40
CA LYS A 119 31.96 18.22 13.26
C LYS A 119 32.97 18.24 12.10
N LYS A 120 32.93 19.30 11.27
CA LYS A 120 33.88 19.53 10.15
C LYS A 120 35.36 19.47 10.54
N GLN A 121 35.69 19.77 11.79
CA GLN A 121 37.02 19.55 12.36
C GLN A 121 36.91 18.65 13.59
N THR A 122 37.35 17.42 13.45
CA THR A 122 37.51 16.45 14.54
C THR A 122 38.86 16.66 15.23
N LYS A 123 38.88 16.67 16.56
CA LYS A 123 40.15 16.63 17.30
C LYS A 123 40.70 15.20 17.25
N LYS A 124 41.99 15.06 16.92
CA LYS A 124 42.67 13.76 17.01
C LYS A 124 42.75 13.30 18.47
N PHE A 125 42.61 12.00 18.69
CA PHE A 125 42.80 11.41 20.01
C PHE A 125 44.23 11.66 20.50
N ILE A 126 44.37 11.98 21.79
CA ILE A 126 45.66 12.15 22.44
C ILE A 126 46.19 10.76 22.76
N GLU A 127 47.21 10.29 22.05
CA GLU A 127 47.76 8.92 22.17
C GLU A 127 48.22 8.54 23.58
N SER A 128 48.60 9.55 24.40
CA SER A 128 49.05 9.35 25.79
C SER A 128 47.90 9.16 26.79
N LYS A 129 46.65 9.51 26.45
CA LYS A 129 45.48 9.29 27.31
C LYS A 129 44.75 8.02 26.91
N LYS A 130 44.96 6.95 27.67
CA LYS A 130 44.19 5.70 27.53
C LYS A 130 43.20 5.56 28.70
N GLY A 131 41.91 5.43 28.38
CA GLY A 131 40.89 4.97 29.34
C GLY A 131 40.36 6.00 30.36
N TYR A 132 40.68 7.30 30.23
CA TYR A 132 40.10 8.33 31.12
C TYR A 132 38.76 8.84 30.56
N VAL A 133 37.67 8.56 31.27
CA VAL A 133 36.30 9.05 30.97
C VAL A 133 35.81 9.87 32.15
N GLU A 134 35.41 11.10 31.91
CA GLU A 134 34.95 12.05 32.93
C GLU A 134 33.64 12.68 32.46
N TYR A 135 32.62 12.67 33.31
CA TYR A 135 31.34 13.33 33.08
C TYR A 135 31.29 14.60 33.93
N LYS A 136 31.12 15.77 33.30
CA LYS A 136 30.98 17.06 34.00
C LYS A 136 29.63 17.66 33.71
N ASN A 137 28.78 17.76 34.73
CA ASN A 137 27.47 18.42 34.68
C ASN A 137 26.65 17.99 33.44
N VAL A 138 26.55 16.68 33.22
CA VAL A 138 25.86 16.13 32.05
C VAL A 138 24.44 15.77 32.44
N SER A 139 23.48 16.50 31.88
CA SER A 139 22.07 16.14 31.96
C SER A 139 21.61 15.52 30.64
N PHE A 140 20.84 14.44 30.70
CA PHE A 140 20.36 13.73 29.50
C PHE A 140 18.86 13.45 29.61
N LYS A 141 18.16 13.67 28.50
CA LYS A 141 16.72 13.50 28.37
C LYS A 141 16.39 13.00 26.97
N TYR A 142 15.57 11.96 26.89
CA TYR A 142 15.06 11.50 25.59
C TYR A 142 14.05 12.52 25.02
N PRO A 143 13.97 12.67 23.69
CA PRO A 143 12.98 13.53 23.06
C PRO A 143 11.56 13.18 23.54
N GLY A 144 10.86 14.15 24.13
CA GLY A 144 9.48 13.98 24.62
C GLY A 144 9.32 13.35 26.01
N ALA A 145 10.39 13.04 26.73
CA ALA A 145 10.27 12.62 28.14
C ALA A 145 9.76 13.78 29.01
N GLU A 146 9.14 13.50 30.15
CA GLU A 146 8.77 14.54 31.13
C GLU A 146 10.00 14.92 31.98
N ASP A 147 10.73 13.92 32.47
CA ASP A 147 11.89 14.10 33.34
C ASP A 147 13.23 13.80 32.67
N TYR A 148 14.30 14.31 33.28
CA TYR A 148 15.68 13.99 32.92
C TYR A 148 16.07 12.61 33.47
N VAL A 149 16.73 11.81 32.64
CA VAL A 149 17.25 10.50 33.04
C VAL A 149 18.58 10.66 33.80
N LEU A 150 19.36 11.67 33.43
CA LEU A 150 20.56 12.11 34.14
C LEU A 150 20.43 13.61 34.39
N ASN A 151 20.74 14.06 35.60
CA ASN A 151 20.74 15.47 36.01
C ASN A 151 22.16 15.95 36.26
#